data_AF-A0A3L7YDN9-F1
#
_entry.id   AF-A0A3L7YDN9-F1
#
_cell.length_a   1.000
_cell.length_b   1.000
_cell.length_c   1.000
_cell.angle_alpha   90.00
_cell.angle_beta   90.00
_cell.angle_gamma   90.00
#
_symmetry.space_group_name_H-M   'P 1'
#
loop_
_entity.id
_entity.type
_entity.pdbx_description
1 polymer ?
#
loop_
_entity_poly.entity_id
_entity_poly.type
_entity_poly.pdbx_seq_one_letter_code
_entity_poly.pdbx_strand_id
1 'polypeptide(L)'
;MEMIVMGKRQIAAPTPPMGVIDALGHGLQAVATHLPLLILPLVLDVFLWLGPQLSIAPLLGQALAFVRANPDFASALNQQLADPSALPDLVTAAGESINLFGFLSTAPLGVPSMMAGRGAAYTPLGASLRIAVPGVLDVVIWGSSLTVVGMLLGSVYLHLIARTVQAPAERADRSVLAGKIVRGWLNLTLLAFLALGALALYLVPLSVLTLVTTAVHPLLGGLVNSLGAFFAMYVVFTYVFIVQEVVLHSDKLRIALRQSARIVRTNAQPAAGLLLIILVINLGLGFVWGLPDAATWLMALSICFHAFVNTALIAGTFYFYSDRVRWQAELARMAAQQPSALA
;
A
#
# COMPACT_ATOMS: atom_id res chain seq x y z
N MET A 1 20.40 -31.48 -8.18
CA MET A 1 20.03 -31.87 -6.81
C MET A 1 21.28 -32.42 -6.16
N GLU A 2 22.07 -31.57 -5.50
CA GLU A 2 23.28 -32.02 -4.80
C GLU A 2 22.89 -32.67 -3.48
N MET A 3 23.30 -33.93 -3.29
CA MET A 3 23.12 -34.67 -2.05
C MET A 3 24.41 -34.62 -1.23
N ILE A 4 24.37 -33.99 -0.05
CA ILE A 4 25.47 -34.05 0.91
C ILE A 4 25.28 -35.32 1.74
N VAL A 5 26.24 -36.26 1.63
CA VAL A 5 26.20 -37.52 2.37
C VAL A 5 26.83 -37.30 3.75
N MET A 6 26.01 -37.28 4.79
CA MET A 6 26.40 -37.37 6.21
C MET A 6 25.65 -38.55 6.84
N GLY A 7 26.34 -39.27 7.74
CA GLY A 7 25.95 -40.58 8.28
C GLY A 7 24.43 -40.86 8.38
N LYS A 8 23.98 -41.88 7.64
CA LYS A 8 22.65 -42.54 7.67
C LYS A 8 21.37 -41.68 7.55
N ARG A 9 21.44 -40.36 7.36
CA ARG A 9 20.30 -39.55 6.90
C ARG A 9 20.76 -38.58 5.82
N GLN A 10 20.37 -38.84 4.57
CA GLN A 10 20.51 -37.89 3.48
C GLN A 10 19.58 -36.70 3.75
N ILE A 11 20.14 -35.56 4.12
CA ILE A 11 19.40 -34.31 4.25
C ILE A 11 19.58 -33.57 2.93
N ALA A 12 18.49 -33.40 2.17
CA ALA A 12 18.53 -32.61 0.94
C ALA A 12 18.92 -31.17 1.27
N ALA A 13 19.88 -30.61 0.53
CA ALA A 13 20.24 -29.21 0.66
C ALA A 13 19.01 -28.32 0.44
N PRO A 14 18.87 -27.18 1.15
CA PRO A 14 17.73 -26.29 0.97
C PRO A 14 17.72 -25.79 -0.47
N THR A 15 16.53 -25.61 -1.05
CA THR A 15 16.42 -25.12 -2.44
C THR A 15 16.55 -23.60 -2.47
N PRO A 16 17.54 -23.01 -3.18
CA PRO A 16 17.85 -21.59 -3.10
C PRO A 16 16.60 -20.73 -3.28
N PRO A 17 16.51 -19.61 -2.54
CA PRO A 17 15.30 -18.80 -2.56
C PRO A 17 15.15 -18.12 -3.92
N MET A 18 13.91 -17.95 -4.35
CA MET A 18 13.57 -17.43 -5.68
C MET A 18 14.14 -16.03 -5.92
N GLY A 19 14.51 -15.75 -7.17
CA GLY A 19 14.91 -14.42 -7.59
C GLY A 19 13.76 -13.42 -7.55
N VAL A 20 14.10 -12.13 -7.58
CA VAL A 20 13.11 -11.04 -7.62
C VAL A 20 12.26 -11.11 -8.90
N ILE A 21 12.90 -11.38 -10.05
CA ILE A 21 12.21 -11.50 -11.34
C ILE A 21 11.30 -12.73 -11.35
N ASP A 22 11.75 -13.86 -10.79
CA ASP A 22 10.94 -15.08 -10.68
C ASP A 22 9.68 -14.85 -9.84
N ALA A 23 9.81 -14.15 -8.72
CA ALA A 23 8.68 -13.79 -7.87
C ALA A 23 7.63 -12.94 -8.61
N LEU A 24 8.08 -11.94 -9.37
CA LEU A 24 7.19 -11.12 -10.21
C LEU A 24 6.55 -11.93 -11.33
N GLY A 25 7.31 -12.85 -11.96
CA GLY A 25 6.81 -13.77 -12.97
C GLY A 25 5.72 -14.70 -12.43
N HIS A 26 5.90 -15.23 -11.22
CA HIS A 26 4.87 -16.01 -10.54
C HIS A 26 3.63 -15.18 -10.20
N GLY A 27 3.81 -13.91 -9.80
CA GLY A 27 2.71 -12.98 -9.60
C GLY A 27 1.87 -12.77 -10.87
N LEU A 28 2.54 -12.56 -12.01
CA LEU A 28 1.88 -12.43 -13.31
C LEU A 28 1.13 -13.72 -13.70
N GLN A 29 1.79 -14.88 -13.54
CA GLN A 29 1.18 -16.18 -13.84
C GLN A 29 -0.03 -16.45 -12.95
N ALA A 30 0.00 -16.06 -11.67
CA ALA A 30 -1.11 -16.23 -10.75
C ALA A 30 -2.35 -15.45 -11.22
N VAL A 31 -2.18 -14.20 -11.66
CA VAL A 31 -3.28 -13.39 -12.18
C VAL A 31 -3.81 -13.94 -13.51
N ALA A 32 -2.91 -14.32 -14.43
CA ALA A 32 -3.29 -14.88 -15.74
C ALA A 32 -4.08 -16.19 -15.62
N THR A 33 -3.79 -16.99 -14.60
CA THR A 33 -4.49 -18.26 -14.33
C THR A 33 -5.72 -18.12 -13.42
N HIS A 34 -5.83 -17.00 -12.69
CA HIS A 34 -6.91 -16.72 -11.75
C HIS A 34 -7.47 -15.30 -11.96
N LEU A 35 -8.01 -15.04 -13.15
CA LEU A 35 -8.65 -13.76 -13.52
C LEU A 35 -9.70 -13.25 -12.51
N PRO A 36 -10.45 -14.09 -11.77
CA PRO A 36 -11.37 -13.59 -10.74
C PRO A 36 -10.73 -12.71 -9.66
N LEU A 37 -9.41 -12.74 -9.47
CA LEU A 37 -8.69 -11.83 -8.56
C LEU A 37 -8.85 -10.34 -8.96
N LEU A 38 -9.15 -10.07 -10.23
CA LEU A 38 -9.32 -8.72 -10.76
C LEU A 38 -10.70 -8.13 -10.45
N ILE A 39 -11.70 -8.95 -10.09
CA ILE A 39 -13.07 -8.48 -9.90
C ILE A 39 -13.13 -7.34 -8.89
N LEU A 40 -12.45 -7.49 -7.75
CA LEU A 40 -12.52 -6.51 -6.67
C LEU A 40 -11.88 -5.15 -7.03
N PRO A 41 -10.63 -5.07 -7.54
CA PRO A 41 -10.08 -3.80 -8.00
C PRO A 41 -10.85 -3.19 -9.18
N LEU A 42 -11.34 -4.01 -10.12
CA LEU A 42 -12.17 -3.51 -11.23
C LEU A 42 -13.48 -2.90 -10.76
N VAL A 43 -14.21 -3.59 -9.88
CA VAL A 43 -15.48 -3.09 -9.32
C VAL A 43 -15.24 -1.82 -8.52
N LEU A 44 -14.17 -1.76 -7.73
CA LEU A 44 -13.82 -0.56 -6.97
C LEU A 44 -13.50 0.62 -7.91
N ASP A 45 -12.66 0.40 -8.93
CA ASP A 45 -12.31 1.46 -9.88
C ASP A 45 -13.53 1.93 -10.69
N VAL A 46 -14.37 1.01 -11.18
CA VAL A 46 -15.59 1.37 -11.90
C VAL A 46 -16.56 2.14 -11.00
N PHE A 47 -16.69 1.74 -9.74
CA PHE A 47 -17.50 2.47 -8.76
C PHE A 47 -16.96 3.88 -8.51
N LEU A 48 -15.65 4.04 -8.36
CA LEU A 48 -15.03 5.35 -8.13
C LEU A 48 -15.03 6.23 -9.39
N TRP A 49 -15.05 5.62 -10.57
CA TRP A 49 -15.09 6.30 -11.86
C TRP A 49 -16.49 6.78 -12.24
N LEU A 50 -17.48 5.87 -12.25
CA LEU A 50 -18.84 6.12 -12.75
C LEU A 50 -19.85 6.39 -11.63
N GLY A 51 -19.49 6.08 -10.38
CA GLY A 51 -20.36 6.26 -9.23
C GLY A 51 -20.39 7.69 -8.69
N PRO A 52 -21.14 7.91 -7.60
CA PRO A 52 -21.21 9.22 -6.96
C PRO A 52 -19.87 9.62 -6.34
N GLN A 53 -19.68 10.92 -6.21
CA GLN A 53 -18.53 11.51 -5.54
C GLN A 53 -18.96 12.15 -4.24
N LEU A 54 -18.36 11.71 -3.15
CA LEU A 54 -18.56 12.32 -1.84
C LEU A 54 -17.55 13.46 -1.69
N SER A 55 -18.00 14.68 -1.99
CA SER A 55 -17.14 15.85 -2.20
C SER A 55 -17.05 16.74 -0.97
N ILE A 56 -15.83 17.23 -0.71
CA ILE A 56 -15.54 18.24 0.33
C ILE A 56 -15.45 19.67 -0.22
N ALA A 57 -15.87 19.90 -1.47
CA ALA A 57 -15.85 21.23 -2.09
C ALA A 57 -16.48 22.35 -1.23
N PRO A 58 -17.59 22.13 -0.50
CA PRO A 58 -18.14 23.17 0.38
C PRO A 58 -17.16 23.61 1.47
N LEU A 59 -16.41 22.67 2.07
CA LEU A 59 -15.43 22.95 3.12
C LEU A 59 -14.24 23.73 2.59
N LEU A 60 -13.79 23.39 1.38
CA LEU A 60 -12.73 24.12 0.69
C LEU A 60 -13.16 25.56 0.36
N GLY A 61 -14.41 25.75 -0.07
CA GLY A 61 -15.01 27.07 -0.26
C GLY A 61 -15.09 27.89 1.04
N GLN A 62 -15.49 27.25 2.14
CA GLN A 62 -15.51 27.88 3.48
C GLN A 62 -14.09 28.27 3.94
N ALA A 63 -13.11 27.40 3.73
CA ALA A 63 -11.71 27.69 4.06
C ALA A 63 -11.19 28.88 3.25
N LEU A 64 -11.45 28.94 1.94
CA LEU A 64 -11.06 30.06 1.10
C LEU A 64 -11.75 31.38 1.53
N ALA A 65 -13.03 31.31 1.90
CA ALA A 65 -13.76 32.46 2.44
C ALA A 65 -13.14 32.95 3.76
N PHE A 66 -12.73 32.02 4.64
CA PHE A 66 -12.02 32.35 5.88
C PHE A 66 -10.69 33.04 5.59
N VAL A 67 -9.88 32.54 4.65
CA VAL A 67 -8.61 33.20 4.26
C VAL A 67 -8.87 34.63 3.79
N ARG A 68 -9.85 34.83 2.90
CA ARG A 68 -10.19 36.15 2.37
C ARG A 68 -10.70 37.12 3.44
N ALA A 69 -11.37 36.60 4.47
CA ALA A 69 -11.87 37.39 5.60
C ALA A 69 -10.78 37.77 6.62
N ASN A 70 -9.57 37.18 6.54
CA ASN A 70 -8.49 37.39 7.51
C ASN A 70 -7.20 37.86 6.80
N PRO A 71 -7.00 39.19 6.63
CA PRO A 71 -5.88 39.75 5.86
C PRO A 71 -4.50 39.34 6.36
N ASP A 72 -4.30 39.27 7.69
CA ASP A 72 -3.02 38.86 8.28
C ASP A 72 -2.67 37.41 7.92
N PHE A 73 -3.66 36.51 8.03
CA PHE A 73 -3.50 35.10 7.64
C PHE A 73 -3.26 34.95 6.14
N ALA A 74 -4.01 35.67 5.31
CA ALA A 74 -3.81 35.68 3.86
C ALA A 74 -2.40 36.16 3.49
N SER A 75 -1.89 37.21 4.16
CA SER A 75 -0.55 37.74 3.90
C SER A 75 0.55 36.71 4.22
N ALA A 76 0.43 35.99 5.35
CA ALA A 76 1.37 34.95 5.75
C ALA A 76 1.34 33.75 4.80
N LEU A 77 0.14 33.31 4.39
CA LEU A 77 -0.03 32.23 3.43
C LEU A 77 0.53 32.60 2.04
N ASN A 78 0.28 33.83 1.59
CA ASN A 78 0.76 34.31 0.29
C ASN A 78 2.30 34.35 0.20
N GLN A 79 3.00 34.59 1.31
CA GLN A 79 4.47 34.54 1.35
C GLN A 79 5.02 33.11 1.15
N GLN A 80 4.22 32.07 1.38
CA GLN A 80 4.61 30.67 1.19
C GLN A 80 4.25 30.14 -0.20
N LEU A 81 3.34 30.81 -0.93
CA LEU A 81 2.88 30.43 -2.25
C LEU A 81 3.77 31.07 -3.32
N ALA A 82 4.16 30.28 -4.33
CA ALA A 82 4.88 30.81 -5.49
C ALA A 82 4.00 31.75 -6.33
N ASP A 83 2.70 31.48 -6.40
CA ASP A 83 1.69 32.33 -7.05
C ASP A 83 0.42 32.39 -6.19
N PRO A 84 0.24 33.47 -5.40
CA PRO A 84 -0.96 33.68 -4.58
C PRO A 84 -2.25 33.85 -5.39
N SER A 85 -2.17 34.30 -6.64
CA SER A 85 -3.35 34.57 -7.47
C SER A 85 -4.04 33.30 -7.94
N ALA A 86 -3.29 32.19 -8.02
CA ALA A 86 -3.79 30.87 -8.38
C ALA A 86 -4.57 30.15 -7.26
N LEU A 87 -4.54 30.65 -6.02
CA LEU A 87 -5.14 29.98 -4.86
C LEU A 87 -6.63 29.63 -5.06
N PRO A 88 -7.51 30.51 -5.57
CA PRO A 88 -8.92 30.18 -5.77
C PRO A 88 -9.14 29.05 -6.78
N ASP A 89 -8.36 29.05 -7.86
CA ASP A 89 -8.46 28.03 -8.92
C ASP A 89 -7.95 26.69 -8.42
N LEU A 90 -6.85 26.68 -7.64
CA LEU A 90 -6.33 25.49 -6.97
C LEU A 90 -7.34 24.87 -6.00
N VAL A 91 -8.01 25.71 -5.19
CA VAL A 91 -9.04 25.27 -4.25
C VAL A 91 -10.24 24.67 -5.01
N THR A 92 -10.65 25.30 -6.11
CA THR A 92 -11.74 24.81 -6.95
C THR A 92 -11.38 23.47 -7.57
N ALA A 93 -10.21 23.37 -8.22
CA ALA A 93 -9.71 22.12 -8.80
C ALA A 93 -9.56 21.00 -7.77
N ALA A 94 -9.13 21.31 -6.54
CA ALA A 94 -9.08 20.35 -5.44
C ALA A 94 -10.48 19.87 -5.04
N GLY A 95 -11.47 20.76 -4.95
CA GLY A 95 -12.85 20.39 -4.65
C GLY A 95 -13.51 19.50 -5.71
N GLU A 96 -13.08 19.64 -6.96
CA GLU A 96 -13.56 18.83 -8.08
C GLU A 96 -12.90 17.44 -8.16
N SER A 97 -11.68 17.31 -7.64
CA SER A 97 -10.88 16.09 -7.73
C SER A 97 -10.92 15.22 -6.47
N ILE A 98 -11.31 15.77 -5.31
CA ILE A 98 -11.38 15.01 -4.06
C ILE A 98 -12.73 14.27 -3.95
N ASN A 99 -12.64 12.94 -3.92
CA ASN A 99 -13.76 12.05 -3.63
C ASN A 99 -13.43 11.23 -2.37
N LEU A 100 -14.19 11.41 -1.28
CA LEU A 100 -13.97 10.67 -0.03
C LEU A 100 -14.18 9.16 -0.20
N PHE A 101 -14.97 8.69 -1.17
CA PHE A 101 -15.05 7.27 -1.49
C PHE A 101 -13.69 6.67 -1.89
N GLY A 102 -12.73 7.49 -2.32
CA GLY A 102 -11.36 7.07 -2.56
C GLY A 102 -10.70 6.39 -1.36
N PHE A 103 -11.14 6.68 -0.13
CA PHE A 103 -10.66 6.00 1.09
C PHE A 103 -11.02 4.50 1.15
N LEU A 104 -11.89 4.00 0.28
CA LEU A 104 -12.11 2.56 0.09
C LEU A 104 -10.87 1.85 -0.50
N SER A 105 -10.01 2.58 -1.21
CA SER A 105 -8.72 2.10 -1.71
C SER A 105 -7.64 2.38 -0.68
N THR A 106 -7.21 1.34 0.02
CA THR A 106 -6.14 1.42 1.05
C THR A 106 -4.80 0.92 0.52
N ALA A 107 -4.57 1.02 -0.78
CA ALA A 107 -3.33 0.58 -1.45
C ALA A 107 -2.07 1.26 -0.85
N PRO A 108 -0.92 0.55 -0.78
CA PRO A 108 -0.67 -0.83 -1.24
C PRO A 108 -1.18 -1.93 -0.29
N LEU A 109 -1.86 -1.56 0.80
CA LEU A 109 -2.27 -2.45 1.90
C LEU A 109 -3.67 -3.03 1.73
N GLY A 110 -4.28 -2.77 0.57
CA GLY A 110 -5.63 -3.20 0.25
C GLY A 110 -5.84 -3.23 -1.24
N VAL A 111 -7.08 -2.94 -1.66
CA VAL A 111 -7.45 -3.00 -3.07
C VAL A 111 -6.82 -1.83 -3.83
N PRO A 112 -5.99 -2.07 -4.88
CA PRO A 112 -5.48 -1.00 -5.71
C PRO A 112 -6.60 -0.37 -6.53
N SER A 113 -6.58 0.95 -6.64
CA SER A 113 -7.51 1.72 -7.47
C SER A 113 -6.80 2.93 -8.07
N MET A 114 -6.95 3.12 -9.38
CA MET A 114 -6.46 4.30 -10.08
C MET A 114 -7.37 5.51 -9.85
N MET A 115 -8.66 5.27 -9.58
CA MET A 115 -9.69 6.31 -9.43
C MET A 115 -9.79 6.89 -8.02
N ALA A 116 -9.21 6.22 -7.02
CA ALA A 116 -9.24 6.66 -5.62
C ALA A 116 -8.66 8.06 -5.36
N GLY A 117 -7.69 8.50 -6.16
CA GLY A 117 -7.11 9.84 -6.10
C GLY A 117 -7.51 10.76 -7.27
N ARG A 118 -8.49 10.34 -8.08
CA ARG A 118 -8.89 11.03 -9.32
C ARG A 118 -10.41 11.19 -9.35
N GLY A 119 -10.92 12.21 -8.68
CA GLY A 119 -12.26 12.70 -8.93
C GLY A 119 -12.39 13.17 -10.39
N ALA A 120 -13.50 12.82 -11.02
CA ALA A 120 -13.78 13.19 -12.40
C ALA A 120 -15.00 14.12 -12.45
N ALA A 121 -14.88 15.35 -12.96
CA ALA A 121 -16.05 16.21 -13.12
C ALA A 121 -17.06 15.61 -14.11
N TYR A 122 -16.54 14.90 -15.13
CA TYR A 122 -17.31 14.23 -16.16
C TYR A 122 -16.88 12.78 -16.31
N THR A 123 -17.84 11.94 -16.68
CA THR A 123 -17.67 10.54 -17.05
C THR A 123 -18.24 10.36 -18.45
N PRO A 124 -18.08 9.18 -19.09
CA PRO A 124 -18.76 8.89 -20.35
C PRO A 124 -20.29 8.93 -20.26
N LEU A 125 -20.84 8.92 -19.04
CA LEU A 125 -22.28 9.03 -18.78
C LEU A 125 -22.75 10.48 -18.56
N GLY A 126 -21.84 11.46 -18.63
CA GLY A 126 -22.11 12.87 -18.38
C GLY A 126 -21.51 13.37 -17.07
N ALA A 127 -22.09 14.43 -16.51
CA ALA A 127 -21.60 15.03 -15.26
C ALA A 127 -21.72 14.05 -14.08
N SER A 128 -20.66 13.97 -13.27
CA SER A 128 -20.64 13.10 -12.10
C SER A 128 -21.62 13.55 -11.03
N LEU A 129 -22.35 12.61 -10.43
CA LEU A 129 -23.21 12.90 -9.28
C LEU A 129 -22.35 13.26 -8.07
N ARG A 130 -22.49 14.48 -7.55
CA ARG A 130 -21.72 14.95 -6.39
C ARG A 130 -22.61 15.09 -5.17
N ILE A 131 -22.22 14.43 -4.08
CA ILE A 131 -22.85 14.49 -2.78
C ILE A 131 -21.96 15.34 -1.88
N ALA A 132 -22.46 16.50 -1.47
CA ALA A 132 -21.71 17.47 -0.69
C ALA A 132 -21.59 17.03 0.78
N VAL A 133 -20.39 17.15 1.34
CA VAL A 133 -20.11 16.98 2.78
C VAL A 133 -19.81 18.35 3.37
N PRO A 134 -20.75 18.95 4.14
CA PRO A 134 -20.66 20.35 4.54
C PRO A 134 -19.83 20.58 5.81
N GLY A 135 -19.59 19.55 6.62
CA GLY A 135 -18.95 19.65 7.94
C GLY A 135 -17.64 18.87 8.06
N VAL A 136 -16.68 19.42 8.80
CA VAL A 136 -15.39 18.77 9.09
C VAL A 136 -15.60 17.46 9.85
N LEU A 137 -16.53 17.44 10.81
CA LEU A 137 -16.86 16.23 11.56
C LEU A 137 -17.40 15.13 10.64
N ASP A 138 -18.25 15.48 9.67
CA ASP A 138 -18.77 14.52 8.69
C ASP A 138 -17.65 13.94 7.84
N VAL A 139 -16.65 14.74 7.45
CA VAL A 139 -15.45 14.24 6.75
C VAL A 139 -14.70 13.23 7.59
N VAL A 140 -14.52 13.49 8.89
CA VAL A 140 -13.86 12.56 9.81
C VAL A 140 -14.66 11.26 9.95
N ILE A 141 -15.98 11.35 10.10
CA ILE A 141 -16.85 10.18 10.22
C ILE A 141 -16.85 9.36 8.93
N TRP A 142 -17.08 9.99 7.78
CA TRP A 142 -17.07 9.31 6.48
C TRP A 142 -15.70 8.76 6.14
N GLY A 143 -14.64 9.56 6.27
CA GLY A 143 -13.28 9.15 5.96
C GLY A 143 -12.82 7.97 6.81
N SER A 144 -13.07 8.01 8.13
CA SER A 144 -12.72 6.89 9.02
C SER A 144 -13.54 5.63 8.72
N SER A 145 -14.86 5.77 8.51
CA SER A 145 -15.75 4.65 8.19
C SER A 145 -15.37 3.99 6.86
N LEU A 146 -15.14 4.80 5.82
CA LEU A 146 -14.73 4.34 4.49
C LEU A 146 -13.36 3.68 4.52
N THR A 147 -12.41 4.20 5.32
CA THR A 147 -11.11 3.56 5.52
C THR A 147 -11.25 2.18 6.17
N VAL A 148 -12.07 2.05 7.22
CA VAL A 148 -12.30 0.77 7.92
C VAL A 148 -12.96 -0.25 6.98
N VAL A 149 -13.93 0.19 6.16
CA VAL A 149 -14.55 -0.65 5.12
C VAL A 149 -13.54 -1.01 4.03
N GLY A 150 -12.73 -0.05 3.57
CA GLY A 150 -11.66 -0.27 2.61
C GLY A 150 -10.63 -1.29 3.10
N MET A 151 -10.29 -1.29 4.39
CA MET A 151 -9.45 -2.31 5.01
C MET A 151 -10.10 -3.69 5.00
N LEU A 152 -11.43 -3.80 5.12
CA LEU A 152 -12.12 -5.07 4.99
C LEU A 152 -12.03 -5.59 3.55
N LEU A 153 -12.29 -4.72 2.56
CA LEU A 153 -12.12 -5.05 1.14
C LEU A 153 -10.66 -5.46 0.85
N GLY A 154 -9.70 -4.72 1.41
CA GLY A 154 -8.29 -5.04 1.34
C GLY A 154 -7.95 -6.40 1.95
N SER A 155 -8.50 -6.73 3.12
CA SER A 155 -8.31 -8.04 3.74
C SER A 155 -8.86 -9.16 2.85
N VAL A 156 -10.07 -9.00 2.30
CA VAL A 156 -10.66 -9.97 1.35
C VAL A 156 -9.71 -10.15 0.16
N TYR A 157 -9.32 -9.05 -0.48
CA TYR A 157 -8.44 -9.04 -1.65
C TYR A 157 -7.11 -9.76 -1.39
N LEU A 158 -6.41 -9.37 -0.32
CA LEU A 158 -5.10 -9.92 0.02
C LEU A 158 -5.18 -11.40 0.39
N HIS A 159 -6.23 -11.84 1.09
CA HIS A 159 -6.43 -13.27 1.36
C HIS A 159 -6.75 -14.08 0.10
N LEU A 160 -7.48 -13.51 -0.87
CA LEU A 160 -7.71 -14.16 -2.15
C LEU A 160 -6.40 -14.33 -2.94
N ILE A 161 -5.53 -13.31 -2.92
CA ILE A 161 -4.18 -13.41 -3.50
C ILE A 161 -3.33 -14.44 -2.75
N ALA A 162 -3.32 -14.41 -1.42
CA ALA A 162 -2.51 -15.34 -0.61
C ALA A 162 -2.82 -16.81 -0.90
N ARG A 163 -4.07 -17.12 -1.27
CA ARG A 163 -4.45 -18.48 -1.69
C ARG A 163 -3.77 -18.93 -2.98
N THR A 164 -3.26 -18.07 -3.84
CA THR A 164 -2.47 -18.51 -5.02
C THR A 164 -1.07 -18.98 -4.64
N VAL A 165 -0.60 -18.63 -3.43
CA VAL A 165 0.75 -18.96 -2.93
C VAL A 165 0.73 -20.12 -1.93
N GLN A 166 -0.34 -20.28 -1.15
CA GLN A 166 -0.49 -21.35 -0.13
C GLN A 166 -0.42 -22.78 -0.71
N ALA A 167 -0.21 -23.81 0.11
CA ALA A 167 -0.23 -25.20 -0.39
C ALA A 167 -1.65 -25.65 -0.79
N PRO A 168 -1.84 -26.60 -1.74
CA PRO A 168 -3.17 -27.05 -2.18
C PRO A 168 -4.08 -27.52 -1.04
N ALA A 169 -3.52 -28.20 -0.03
CA ALA A 169 -4.26 -28.66 1.15
C ALA A 169 -4.82 -27.48 1.98
N GLU A 170 -4.04 -26.42 2.18
CA GLU A 170 -4.46 -25.21 2.88
C GLU A 170 -5.50 -24.41 2.08
N ARG A 171 -5.39 -24.43 0.74
CA ARG A 171 -6.38 -23.78 -0.15
C ARG A 171 -7.75 -24.45 -0.12
N ALA A 172 -7.81 -25.76 0.10
CA ALA A 172 -9.04 -26.54 0.04
C ALA A 172 -9.97 -26.28 1.23
N ASP A 173 -9.40 -25.91 2.38
CA ASP A 173 -10.18 -25.61 3.58
C ASP A 173 -10.83 -24.21 3.53
N ARG A 174 -11.98 -24.14 2.84
CA ARG A 174 -12.78 -22.91 2.73
C ARG A 174 -13.52 -22.57 4.04
N SER A 175 -13.66 -23.52 4.96
CA SER A 175 -14.48 -23.35 6.17
C SER A 175 -13.89 -22.29 7.11
N VAL A 176 -12.56 -22.11 7.07
CA VAL A 176 -11.83 -21.18 7.94
C VAL A 176 -11.56 -19.82 7.26
N LEU A 177 -11.82 -19.69 5.96
CA LEU A 177 -11.44 -18.51 5.16
C LEU A 177 -12.10 -17.21 5.69
N ALA A 178 -13.40 -17.24 5.99
CA ALA A 178 -14.10 -16.07 6.52
C ALA A 178 -13.49 -15.62 7.86
N GLY A 179 -13.16 -16.58 8.75
CA GLY A 179 -12.49 -16.28 10.01
C GLY A 179 -11.11 -15.68 9.82
N LYS A 180 -10.31 -16.17 8.86
CA LYS A 180 -9.01 -15.58 8.51
C LYS A 180 -9.17 -14.16 7.98
N ILE A 181 -10.13 -13.90 7.09
CA ILE A 181 -10.40 -12.56 6.54
C ILE A 181 -10.77 -11.57 7.65
N VAL A 182 -11.66 -11.95 8.57
CA VAL A 182 -12.10 -11.07 9.67
C VAL A 182 -10.94 -10.79 10.63
N ARG A 183 -10.15 -11.81 11.01
CA ARG A 183 -8.97 -11.62 11.87
C ARG A 183 -7.90 -10.79 11.18
N GLY A 184 -7.65 -11.06 9.91
CA GLY A 184 -6.75 -10.29 9.07
C GLY A 184 -7.19 -8.83 8.97
N TRP A 185 -8.49 -8.57 8.79
CA TRP A 185 -9.04 -7.21 8.78
C TRP A 185 -8.75 -6.49 10.10
N LEU A 186 -9.06 -7.10 11.25
CA LEU A 186 -8.79 -6.50 12.55
C LEU A 186 -7.29 -6.23 12.75
N ASN A 187 -6.42 -7.17 12.40
CA ASN A 187 -4.97 -7.03 12.53
C ASN A 187 -4.41 -5.95 11.58
N LEU A 188 -4.88 -5.89 10.33
CA LEU A 188 -4.45 -4.89 9.34
C LEU A 188 -4.96 -3.50 9.70
N THR A 189 -6.20 -3.37 10.18
CA THR A 189 -6.75 -2.12 10.68
C THR A 189 -5.97 -1.63 11.89
N LEU A 190 -5.73 -2.49 12.88
CA LEU A 190 -4.90 -2.15 14.05
C LEU A 190 -3.48 -1.73 13.61
N LEU A 191 -2.86 -2.49 12.72
CA LEU A 191 -1.54 -2.19 12.19
C LEU A 191 -1.50 -0.83 11.48
N ALA A 192 -2.52 -0.49 10.69
CA ALA A 192 -2.62 0.81 10.02
C ALA A 192 -2.71 1.99 11.01
N PHE A 193 -3.53 1.87 12.06
CA PHE A 193 -3.61 2.90 13.09
C PHE A 193 -2.33 3.02 13.91
N LEU A 194 -1.68 1.88 14.23
CA LEU A 194 -0.37 1.89 14.90
C LEU A 194 0.70 2.53 14.02
N ALA A 195 0.71 2.24 12.72
CA ALA A 195 1.63 2.84 11.76
C ALA A 195 1.41 4.34 11.63
N LEU A 196 0.15 4.79 11.58
CA LEU A 196 -0.18 6.22 11.55
C LEU A 196 0.29 6.93 12.82
N GLY A 197 0.05 6.35 13.99
CA GLY A 197 0.52 6.89 15.27
C GLY A 197 2.06 6.92 15.35
N ALA A 198 2.74 5.86 14.91
CA ALA A 198 4.19 5.80 14.86
C ALA A 198 4.79 6.82 13.88
N LEU A 199 4.14 7.02 12.72
CA LEU A 199 4.53 8.02 11.74
C LEU A 199 4.38 9.43 12.31
N ALA A 200 3.27 9.75 12.98
CA ALA A 200 3.09 11.05 13.65
C ALA A 200 4.17 11.30 14.72
N LEU A 201 4.43 10.28 15.55
CA LEU A 201 5.48 10.34 16.59
C LEU A 201 6.89 10.47 16.00
N TYR A 202 7.11 10.01 14.77
CA TYR A 202 8.38 10.12 14.07
C TYR A 202 8.55 11.48 13.36
N LEU A 203 7.51 11.94 12.66
CA LEU A 203 7.55 13.17 11.86
C LEU A 203 7.67 14.42 12.73
N VAL A 204 7.02 14.47 13.90
CA VAL A 204 7.09 15.65 14.79
C VAL A 204 8.53 15.92 15.26
N PRO A 205 9.26 14.97 15.89
CA PRO A 205 10.66 15.17 16.24
C PRO A 205 11.56 15.46 15.04
N LEU A 206 11.34 14.77 13.90
CA LEU A 206 12.10 15.01 12.69
C LEU A 206 11.93 16.47 12.22
N SER A 207 10.69 16.99 12.21
CA SER A 207 10.41 18.36 11.80
C SER A 207 11.07 19.40 12.71
N VAL A 208 11.05 19.18 14.03
CA VAL A 208 11.74 20.04 15.01
C VAL A 208 13.25 19.99 14.80
N LEU A 209 13.81 18.80 14.59
CA LEU A 209 15.24 18.62 14.34
C LEU A 209 15.67 19.31 13.03
N THR A 210 14.87 19.19 11.97
CA THR A 210 15.10 19.88 10.70
C THR A 210 15.01 21.40 10.88
N LEU A 211 14.03 21.92 11.62
CA LEU A 211 13.91 23.35 11.90
C LEU A 211 15.15 23.89 12.62
N VAL A 212 15.58 23.22 13.70
CA VAL A 212 16.74 23.62 14.50
C VAL A 212 18.03 23.56 13.67
N THR A 213 18.25 22.50 12.90
CA THR A 213 19.47 22.35 12.10
C THR A 213 19.50 23.30 10.90
N THR A 214 18.35 23.60 10.29
CA THR A 214 18.23 24.61 9.22
C THR A 214 18.58 26.01 9.73
N ALA A 215 18.14 26.36 10.95
CA ALA A 215 18.46 27.64 11.57
C ALA A 215 19.97 27.83 11.79
N VAL A 216 20.72 26.73 11.99
CA VAL A 216 22.19 26.75 12.07
C VAL A 216 22.80 26.84 10.67
N HIS A 217 22.39 25.94 9.76
CA HIS A 217 22.85 25.94 8.37
C HIS A 217 21.88 25.18 7.45
N PRO A 218 21.45 25.74 6.30
CA PRO A 218 20.49 25.08 5.41
C PRO A 218 20.89 23.68 4.94
N LEU A 219 22.18 23.44 4.64
CA LEU A 219 22.66 22.11 4.24
C LEU A 219 22.50 21.04 5.34
N LEU A 220 22.61 21.41 6.63
CA LEU A 220 22.42 20.46 7.73
C LEU A 220 20.94 20.05 7.84
N GLY A 221 20.03 21.02 7.69
CA GLY A 221 18.59 20.74 7.60
C GLY A 221 18.25 19.80 6.45
N GLY A 222 18.83 20.06 5.27
CA GLY A 222 18.67 19.19 4.09
C GLY A 222 19.19 17.77 4.33
N LEU A 223 20.34 17.61 5.00
CA LEU A 223 20.91 16.31 5.34
C LEU A 223 20.02 15.53 6.32
N VAL A 224 19.55 16.18 7.39
CA VAL A 224 18.63 15.57 8.36
C VAL A 224 17.36 15.07 7.66
N ASN A 225 16.77 15.90 6.80
CA ASN A 225 15.58 15.52 6.06
C ASN A 225 15.83 14.33 5.10
N SER A 226 16.99 14.31 4.43
CA SER A 226 17.37 13.22 3.52
C SER A 226 17.58 11.90 4.26
N LEU A 227 18.28 11.92 5.40
CA LEU A 227 18.45 10.74 6.25
C LEU A 227 17.12 10.28 6.86
N GLY A 228 16.26 11.23 7.23
CA GLY A 228 14.91 10.95 7.70
C GLY A 228 14.07 10.25 6.65
N ALA A 229 14.06 10.76 5.41
CA ALA A 229 13.36 10.14 4.28
C ALA A 229 13.89 8.72 3.99
N PHE A 230 15.21 8.51 4.06
CA PHE A 230 15.80 7.18 3.90
C PHE A 230 15.31 6.20 4.97
N PHE A 231 15.27 6.62 6.24
CA PHE A 231 14.75 5.79 7.33
C PHE A 231 13.25 5.50 7.17
N ALA A 232 12.46 6.52 6.82
CA ALA A 232 11.03 6.35 6.54
C ALA A 232 10.79 5.34 5.40
N MET A 233 11.57 5.41 4.33
CA MET A 233 11.49 4.46 3.22
C MET A 233 11.77 3.01 3.69
N TYR A 234 12.79 2.82 4.52
CA TYR A 234 13.10 1.51 5.10
C TYR A 234 11.94 0.95 5.94
N VAL A 235 11.27 1.81 6.73
CA VAL A 235 10.10 1.44 7.51
C VAL A 235 8.93 1.05 6.61
N VAL A 236 8.64 1.84 5.56
CA VAL A 236 7.59 1.54 4.57
C VAL A 236 7.87 0.19 3.89
N PHE A 237 9.11 -0.09 3.53
CA PHE A 237 9.49 -1.37 2.92
C PHE A 237 9.29 -2.53 3.87
N THR A 238 9.65 -2.37 5.15
CA THR A 238 9.40 -3.39 6.18
C THR A 238 7.91 -3.62 6.37
N TYR A 239 7.13 -2.55 6.31
CA TYR A 239 5.69 -2.55 6.52
C TYR A 239 4.93 -3.39 5.49
N VAL A 240 5.35 -3.36 4.22
CA VAL A 240 4.81 -4.26 3.18
C VAL A 240 4.90 -5.72 3.64
N PHE A 241 6.07 -6.15 4.12
CA PHE A 241 6.31 -7.52 4.61
C PHE A 241 5.59 -7.88 5.91
N ILE A 242 5.23 -6.90 6.74
CA ILE A 242 4.34 -7.14 7.89
C ILE A 242 2.95 -7.54 7.38
N VAL A 243 2.44 -6.87 6.34
CA VAL A 243 1.12 -7.20 5.76
C VAL A 243 1.09 -8.60 5.17
N GLN A 244 2.10 -8.99 4.38
CA GLN A 244 2.14 -10.35 3.83
C GLN A 244 2.14 -11.41 4.93
N GLU A 245 2.87 -11.17 6.02
CA GLU A 245 2.94 -12.11 7.15
C GLU A 245 1.62 -12.24 7.92
N VAL A 246 0.95 -11.11 8.19
CA VAL A 246 -0.39 -11.10 8.82
C VAL A 246 -1.38 -11.91 8.00
N VAL A 247 -1.32 -11.81 6.67
CA VAL A 247 -2.26 -12.48 5.77
C VAL A 247 -1.91 -13.96 5.56
N LEU A 248 -0.62 -14.31 5.51
CA LEU A 248 -0.19 -15.68 5.21
C LEU A 248 -0.20 -16.61 6.43
N HIS A 249 0.38 -16.20 7.57
CA HIS A 249 0.72 -17.16 8.63
C HIS A 249 0.34 -16.73 10.06
N SER A 250 0.07 -15.45 10.30
CA SER A 250 0.00 -14.93 11.67
C SER A 250 -1.42 -14.56 12.13
N ASP A 251 -1.98 -15.31 13.09
CA ASP A 251 -3.19 -14.88 13.81
C ASP A 251 -2.91 -13.68 14.76
N LYS A 252 -1.65 -13.40 15.07
CA LYS A 252 -1.23 -12.39 16.06
C LYS A 252 -0.23 -11.41 15.47
N LEU A 253 -0.55 -10.11 15.53
CA LEU A 253 0.28 -9.03 14.98
C LEU A 253 1.72 -9.01 15.53
N ARG A 254 1.93 -9.31 16.82
CA ARG A 254 3.28 -9.33 17.43
C ARG A 254 4.19 -10.39 16.80
N ILE A 255 3.64 -11.55 16.41
CA ILE A 255 4.41 -12.60 15.74
C ILE A 255 4.79 -12.11 14.35
N ALA A 256 3.81 -11.52 13.65
CA ALA A 256 4.03 -10.98 12.32
C ALA A 256 5.15 -9.91 12.29
N LEU A 257 5.12 -8.96 13.22
CA LEU A 257 6.15 -7.91 13.33
C LEU A 257 7.56 -8.49 13.53
N ARG A 258 7.70 -9.54 14.34
CA ARG A 258 9.00 -10.15 14.62
C ARG A 258 9.53 -10.94 13.42
N GLN A 259 8.65 -11.72 12.79
CA GLN A 259 9.02 -12.58 11.67
C GLN A 259 9.34 -11.76 10.41
N SER A 260 8.50 -10.77 10.07
CA SER A 260 8.77 -9.87 8.95
C SER A 260 10.06 -9.07 9.15
N ALA A 261 10.32 -8.54 10.35
CA ALA A 261 11.57 -7.84 10.65
C ALA A 261 12.80 -8.75 10.47
N ARG A 262 12.71 -10.03 10.86
CA ARG A 262 13.80 -11.00 10.63
C ARG A 262 14.02 -11.26 9.14
N ILE A 263 12.95 -11.44 8.36
CA ILE A 263 13.01 -11.67 6.91
C ILE A 263 13.65 -10.47 6.22
N VAL A 264 13.19 -9.26 6.51
CA VAL A 264 13.71 -8.03 5.90
C VAL A 264 15.18 -7.80 6.26
N ARG A 265 15.58 -8.00 7.52
CA ARG A 265 16.98 -7.80 7.92
C ARG A 265 17.95 -8.79 7.25
N THR A 266 17.52 -10.02 7.02
CA THR A 266 18.35 -11.06 6.39
C THR A 266 18.29 -11.04 4.86
N ASN A 267 17.29 -10.38 4.27
CA ASN A 267 17.09 -10.28 2.83
C ASN A 267 16.94 -8.82 2.38
N ALA A 268 17.61 -7.88 3.05
CA ALA A 268 17.38 -6.44 2.85
C ALA A 268 17.59 -6.00 1.40
N GLN A 269 18.66 -6.49 0.76
CA GLN A 269 18.97 -6.14 -0.62
C GLN A 269 17.95 -6.72 -1.63
N PRO A 270 17.65 -8.03 -1.66
CA PRO A 270 16.61 -8.57 -2.53
C PRO A 270 15.22 -7.96 -2.28
N ALA A 271 14.86 -7.70 -1.02
CA ALA A 271 13.61 -7.08 -0.64
C ALA A 271 13.51 -5.63 -1.16
N ALA A 272 14.56 -4.82 -0.95
CA ALA A 272 14.62 -3.47 -1.48
C ALA A 272 14.60 -3.46 -3.02
N GLY A 273 15.31 -4.40 -3.68
CA GLY A 273 15.30 -4.53 -5.13
C GLY A 273 13.90 -4.85 -5.69
N LEU A 274 13.17 -5.77 -5.06
CA LEU A 274 11.78 -6.07 -5.42
C LEU A 274 10.89 -4.83 -5.31
N LEU A 275 10.91 -4.16 -4.16
CA LEU A 275 10.06 -3.00 -3.92
C LEU A 275 10.44 -1.81 -4.81
N LEU A 276 11.72 -1.64 -5.13
CA LEU A 276 12.18 -0.62 -6.07
C LEU A 276 11.70 -0.90 -7.49
N ILE A 277 11.77 -2.16 -7.95
CA ILE A 277 11.23 -2.54 -9.27
C ILE A 277 9.71 -2.29 -9.31
N ILE A 278 8.98 -2.71 -8.28
CA ILE A 278 7.53 -2.47 -8.17
C ILE A 278 7.25 -0.95 -8.20
N LEU A 279 8.02 -0.15 -7.48
CA LEU A 279 7.89 1.30 -7.47
C LEU A 279 8.12 1.89 -8.87
N VAL A 280 9.20 1.51 -9.55
CA VAL A 280 9.51 1.99 -10.91
C VAL A 280 8.41 1.60 -11.90
N ILE A 281 7.91 0.36 -11.83
CA ILE A 281 6.81 -0.10 -12.69
C ILE A 281 5.55 0.72 -12.43
N ASN A 282 5.18 0.92 -11.17
CA ASN A 282 3.98 1.69 -10.80
C ASN A 282 4.10 3.16 -11.18
N LEU A 283 5.28 3.77 -11.04
CA LEU A 283 5.52 5.15 -11.48
C LEU A 283 5.43 5.24 -13.01
N GLY A 284 6.19 4.41 -13.74
CA GLY A 284 6.26 4.46 -15.20
C GLY A 284 4.91 4.17 -15.86
N LEU A 285 4.26 3.09 -15.43
CA LEU A 285 2.96 2.72 -15.99
C LEU A 285 1.82 3.61 -15.47
N GLY A 286 1.95 4.19 -14.27
CA GLY A 286 1.01 5.18 -13.75
C GLY A 286 0.83 6.38 -14.67
N PHE A 287 1.90 6.82 -15.35
CA PHE A 287 1.82 7.82 -16.41
C PHE A 287 1.01 7.32 -17.61
N VAL A 288 1.27 6.12 -18.09
CA VAL A 288 0.60 5.52 -19.26
C VAL A 288 -0.90 5.38 -19.03
N TRP A 289 -1.29 4.79 -17.89
CA TRP A 289 -2.71 4.57 -17.57
C TRP A 289 -3.45 5.87 -17.25
N GLY A 290 -2.72 6.95 -16.92
CA GLY A 290 -3.27 8.28 -16.70
C GLY A 290 -3.47 9.14 -17.93
N LEU A 291 -3.07 8.68 -19.12
CA LEU A 291 -3.25 9.45 -20.36
C LEU A 291 -4.72 9.63 -20.78
N PRO A 292 -5.59 8.61 -20.67
CA PRO A 292 -6.98 8.78 -21.08
C PRO A 292 -7.74 9.76 -20.19
N ASP A 293 -8.56 10.60 -20.81
CA ASP A 293 -9.50 11.44 -20.08
C ASP A 293 -10.59 10.57 -19.43
N ALA A 294 -10.91 10.88 -18.18
CA ALA A 294 -11.96 10.21 -17.40
C ALA A 294 -13.35 10.34 -18.04
N ALA A 295 -13.57 11.35 -18.90
CA ALA A 295 -14.81 11.48 -19.67
C ALA A 295 -14.94 10.45 -20.82
N THR A 296 -13.90 9.66 -21.11
CA THR A 296 -13.87 8.76 -22.27
C THR A 296 -13.88 7.28 -21.88
N TRP A 297 -14.46 6.43 -22.73
CA TRP A 297 -14.44 4.97 -22.53
C TRP A 297 -13.03 4.36 -22.61
N LEU A 298 -12.04 5.09 -23.13
CA LEU A 298 -10.64 4.65 -23.11
C LEU A 298 -10.12 4.48 -21.67
N MET A 299 -10.70 5.21 -20.70
CA MET A 299 -10.41 5.04 -19.28
C MET A 299 -10.69 3.61 -18.77
N ALA A 300 -11.72 2.93 -19.32
CA ALA A 300 -12.03 1.54 -18.95
C ALA A 300 -10.86 0.60 -19.25
N LEU A 301 -10.16 0.83 -20.36
CA LEU A 301 -8.99 0.05 -20.75
C LEU A 301 -7.83 0.28 -19.77
N SER A 302 -7.58 1.53 -19.38
CA SER A 302 -6.59 1.87 -18.35
C SER A 302 -6.90 1.23 -17.01
N ILE A 303 -8.17 1.23 -16.57
CA ILE A 303 -8.62 0.57 -15.35
C ILE A 303 -8.30 -0.94 -15.41
N CYS A 304 -8.60 -1.59 -16.53
CA CYS A 304 -8.32 -3.02 -16.71
C CYS A 304 -6.82 -3.35 -16.61
N PHE A 305 -5.97 -2.61 -17.32
CA PHE A 305 -4.52 -2.83 -17.27
C PHE A 305 -3.93 -2.49 -15.89
N HIS A 306 -4.39 -1.40 -15.28
CA HIS A 306 -3.98 -1.00 -13.94
C HIS A 306 -4.30 -2.10 -12.89
N ALA A 307 -5.53 -2.62 -12.91
CA ALA A 307 -5.95 -3.70 -12.02
C ALA A 307 -5.14 -4.98 -12.25
N PHE A 308 -4.89 -5.35 -13.51
CA PHE A 308 -4.08 -6.52 -13.87
C PHE A 308 -2.65 -6.41 -13.34
N VAL A 309 -1.97 -5.31 -13.68
CA VAL A 309 -0.55 -5.10 -13.31
C VAL A 309 -0.40 -5.02 -11.79
N ASN A 310 -1.19 -4.19 -11.10
CA ASN A 310 -1.05 -4.06 -9.65
C ASN A 310 -1.34 -5.37 -8.91
N THR A 311 -2.35 -6.13 -9.36
CA THR A 311 -2.63 -7.44 -8.76
C THR A 311 -1.46 -8.40 -8.95
N ALA A 312 -0.82 -8.39 -10.13
CA ALA A 312 0.35 -9.22 -10.41
C ALA A 312 1.56 -8.82 -9.55
N LEU A 313 1.82 -7.52 -9.39
CA LEU A 313 2.91 -7.02 -8.54
C LEU A 313 2.68 -7.38 -7.07
N ILE A 314 1.46 -7.20 -6.56
CA ILE A 314 1.09 -7.58 -5.19
C ILE A 314 1.25 -9.09 -5.01
N ALA A 315 0.72 -9.92 -5.93
CA ALA A 315 0.92 -11.37 -5.88
C ALA A 315 2.41 -11.75 -5.87
N GLY A 316 3.24 -11.05 -6.64
CA GLY A 316 4.70 -11.23 -6.63
C GLY A 316 5.33 -10.98 -5.25
N THR A 317 4.85 -9.99 -4.50
CA THR A 317 5.30 -9.77 -3.10
C THR A 317 4.96 -10.95 -2.19
N PHE A 318 3.79 -11.58 -2.38
CA PHE A 318 3.41 -12.77 -1.61
C PHE A 318 4.28 -13.98 -1.96
N TYR A 319 4.57 -14.23 -3.24
CA TYR A 319 5.48 -15.30 -3.65
C TYR A 319 6.88 -15.09 -3.09
N PHE A 320 7.43 -13.89 -3.24
CA PHE A 320 8.73 -13.55 -2.69
C PHE A 320 8.76 -13.79 -1.17
N TYR A 321 7.78 -13.24 -0.44
CA TYR A 321 7.76 -13.36 1.01
C TYR A 321 7.60 -14.82 1.49
N SER A 322 6.65 -15.56 0.92
CA SER A 322 6.40 -16.97 1.26
C SER A 322 7.62 -17.86 1.00
N ASP A 323 8.36 -17.60 -0.08
CA ASP A 323 9.58 -18.33 -0.41
C ASP A 323 10.70 -18.06 0.60
N ARG A 324 10.89 -16.80 1.02
CA ARG A 324 11.88 -16.47 2.06
C ARG A 324 11.54 -17.07 3.42
N VAL A 325 10.26 -17.14 3.77
CA VAL A 325 9.80 -17.83 4.98
C VAL A 325 10.10 -19.32 4.90
N ARG A 326 9.79 -19.98 3.76
CA ARG A 326 10.14 -21.40 3.52
C ARG A 326 11.64 -21.62 3.68
N TRP A 327 12.46 -20.83 2.99
CA TRP A 327 13.93 -20.94 3.00
C TRP A 327 14.50 -20.82 4.41
N GLN A 328 14.04 -19.84 5.20
CA GLN A 328 14.48 -19.70 6.59
C GLN A 328 14.08 -20.90 7.46
N ALA A 329 12.90 -21.47 7.24
CA ALA A 329 12.44 -22.65 7.97
C ALA A 329 13.28 -23.90 7.61
N GLU A 330 13.64 -24.07 6.34
CA GLU A 330 14.55 -25.15 5.88
C GLU A 330 15.94 -25.02 6.51
N LEU A 331 16.53 -23.81 6.49
CA LEU A 331 17.83 -23.55 7.13
C LEU A 331 17.79 -23.82 8.64
N ALA A 332 16.72 -23.41 9.33
CA ALA A 332 16.57 -23.65 10.76
C ALA A 332 16.46 -25.14 11.09
N ARG A 333 15.75 -25.93 10.26
CA ARG A 333 15.65 -27.38 10.42
C ARG A 333 16.99 -28.08 10.22
N MET A 334 17.77 -27.65 9.23
CA MET A 334 19.11 -28.18 9.01
C MET A 334 20.04 -27.89 10.20
N ALA A 335 20.05 -26.65 10.70
CA ALA A 335 20.88 -26.25 11.84
C ALA A 335 20.51 -27.04 13.10
N ALA A 336 19.23 -27.31 13.34
CA ALA A 336 18.76 -28.10 14.48
C ALA A 336 19.11 -29.60 14.39
N GLN A 337 19.40 -30.11 13.19
CA GLN A 337 19.73 -31.52 12.94
C GLN A 337 21.23 -31.77 12.86
N GLN A 338 22.08 -30.73 12.83
CA GLN A 338 23.52 -30.87 13.00
C GLN A 338 23.82 -31.15 14.49
N PRO A 339 24.34 -32.34 14.86
CA PRO A 339 24.85 -32.55 16.20
C PRO A 339 25.98 -31.55 16.46
N SER A 340 25.98 -30.90 17.61
CA SER A 340 27.10 -30.06 18.05
C SER A 340 28.39 -30.85 17.96
N ALA A 341 29.23 -30.56 16.95
CA ALA A 341 30.54 -31.20 16.76
C ALA A 341 31.59 -30.71 17.79
N LEU A 342 31.14 -30.20 18.94
CA LEU A 342 31.95 -29.69 20.04
C LEU A 342 31.32 -30.15 21.36
N ALA A 343 31.59 -31.41 21.69
CA ALA A 343 31.57 -31.93 23.06
C ALA A 343 32.78 -32.85 23.21
#